data_AF-A0A850TC93-F1
#
_entry.id   AF-A0A850TC93-F1
#
_cell.length_a   1.000
_cell.length_b   1.000
_cell.length_c   1.000
_cell.angle_alpha   90.00
_cell.angle_beta   90.00
_cell.angle_gamma   90.00
#
_symmetry.space_group_name_H-M   'P 1'
#
loop_
_entity.id
_entity.type
_entity.pdbx_description
1 polymer ?
#
loop_
_entity_poly.entity_id
_entity_poly.type
_entity_poly.pdbx_seq_one_letter_code
_entity_poly.pdbx_strand_id
1 'polypeptide(L)'
;GRKNNWPPLPENFPVGPCFYQDFSVDIPVEFQKTVKIMYYLWMFHTVTLFLNIFGCLAWFYVDATRGVDFGLSILWFLLFTPCSFVCWYRPLYGAFRSDSSFRFFVFFFVYICQFAVHVLQAAGFQRWGNCGWISSLTGLNKSIPVGIMMIIIAALFTASAVISLVMFKKVHGLYRTTGASFEKAQQEFATGVMSNKTVQTAAANAASTAATSAAQNAFKGNRM
;
A
#
# COMPACT_ATOMS: atom_id res chain seq x y z
N GLY A 1 -20.71 15.97 -0.25
CA GLY A 1 -19.78 14.86 0.05
C GLY A 1 -19.97 14.43 1.49
N ARG A 2 -19.84 13.13 1.80
CA ARG A 2 -19.93 12.64 3.19
C ARG A 2 -18.75 13.18 4.02
N LYS A 3 -18.98 13.49 5.30
CA LYS A 3 -17.99 14.05 6.22
C LYS A 3 -16.85 13.04 6.46
N ASN A 4 -15.60 13.46 6.29
CA ASN A 4 -14.45 12.61 6.59
C ASN A 4 -14.47 12.15 8.05
N ASN A 5 -14.26 10.85 8.29
CA ASN A 5 -14.35 10.20 9.60
C ASN A 5 -13.07 9.45 9.98
N TRP A 6 -12.02 9.49 9.14
CA TRP A 6 -10.83 8.68 9.30
C TRP A 6 -9.55 9.47 8.97
N PRO A 7 -8.45 9.35 9.75
CA PRO A 7 -8.33 8.55 10.96
C PRO A 7 -9.14 9.16 12.13
N PRO A 8 -9.78 8.33 12.98
CA PRO A 8 -10.55 8.81 14.14
C PRO A 8 -9.58 9.19 15.25
N LEU A 9 -8.89 10.32 15.07
CA LEU A 9 -7.96 10.86 16.05
C LEU A 9 -8.66 11.90 16.90
N PRO A 10 -8.28 12.05 18.18
CA PRO A 10 -8.74 13.16 19.02
C PRO A 10 -8.47 14.50 18.33
N GLU A 11 -9.33 15.51 18.55
CA GLU A 11 -9.21 16.83 17.90
C GLU A 11 -7.86 17.52 18.14
N ASN A 12 -7.12 17.11 19.19
CA ASN A 12 -5.81 17.63 19.56
C ASN A 12 -4.63 17.00 18.79
N PHE A 13 -4.87 16.03 17.89
CA PHE A 13 -3.82 15.44 17.07
C PHE A 13 -3.65 16.21 15.75
N PRO A 14 -2.42 16.52 15.30
CA PRO A 14 -2.19 17.35 14.10
C PRO A 14 -2.68 16.74 12.78
N VAL A 15 -3.12 15.48 12.80
CA VAL A 15 -3.67 14.77 11.64
C VAL A 15 -5.18 14.63 11.84
N GLY A 16 -5.96 15.57 11.28
CA GLY A 16 -7.42 15.48 11.31
C GLY A 16 -7.97 14.39 10.39
N PRO A 17 -9.29 14.10 10.44
CA PRO A 17 -9.93 13.14 9.53
C PRO A 17 -9.78 13.54 8.06
N CYS A 18 -8.88 12.87 7.34
CA CYS A 18 -8.60 13.15 5.93
C CYS A 18 -9.56 12.44 4.97
N PHE A 19 -10.22 11.36 5.41
CA PHE A 19 -10.99 10.49 4.52
C PHE A 19 -12.31 10.01 5.14
N TYR A 20 -13.30 9.76 4.29
CA TYR A 20 -14.48 9.00 4.66
C TYR A 20 -14.26 7.51 4.38
N GLN A 21 -14.48 6.68 5.39
CA GLN A 21 -14.39 5.23 5.33
C GLN A 21 -15.53 4.62 6.15
N ASP A 22 -16.41 3.88 5.50
CA ASP A 22 -17.49 3.14 6.15
C ASP A 22 -17.65 1.76 5.51
N PHE A 23 -17.13 0.74 6.19
CA PHE A 23 -17.18 -0.63 5.69
C PHE A 23 -18.61 -1.16 5.56
N SER A 24 -19.56 -0.68 6.38
CA SER A 24 -20.92 -1.21 6.40
C SER A 24 -21.74 -0.72 5.21
N VAL A 25 -21.46 0.49 4.75
CA VAL A 25 -22.17 1.15 3.65
C VAL A 25 -21.44 0.96 2.30
N ASP A 26 -20.11 0.97 2.30
CA ASP A 26 -19.33 0.98 1.06
C ASP A 26 -18.95 -0.42 0.54
N ILE A 27 -18.94 -1.45 1.39
CA ILE A 27 -18.46 -2.80 1.03
C ILE A 27 -19.62 -3.81 1.15
N PRO A 28 -19.87 -4.66 0.14
CA PRO A 28 -20.85 -5.74 0.24
C PRO A 28 -20.60 -6.66 1.45
N VAL A 29 -21.67 -7.08 2.13
CA VAL A 29 -21.62 -7.81 3.42
C VAL A 29 -20.66 -9.01 3.38
N GLU A 30 -20.63 -9.73 2.26
CA GLU A 30 -19.78 -10.89 2.00
C GLU A 30 -18.27 -10.57 2.12
N PHE A 31 -17.85 -9.37 1.71
CA PHE A 31 -16.44 -8.97 1.69
C PHE A 31 -16.01 -8.12 2.89
N GLN A 32 -16.96 -7.58 3.67
CA GLN A 32 -16.69 -6.67 4.79
C GLN A 32 -15.66 -7.23 5.78
N LYS A 33 -15.79 -8.51 6.17
CA LYS A 33 -14.87 -9.14 7.12
C LYS A 33 -13.44 -9.16 6.58
N THR A 34 -13.26 -9.50 5.31
CA THR A 34 -11.94 -9.56 4.67
C THR A 34 -11.30 -8.17 4.60
N VAL A 35 -12.05 -7.17 4.14
CA VAL A 35 -11.53 -5.79 4.01
C VAL A 35 -11.19 -5.20 5.38
N LYS A 36 -12.00 -5.47 6.42
CA LYS A 36 -11.69 -5.07 7.80
C LYS A 36 -10.43 -5.74 8.35
N ILE A 37 -10.23 -7.04 8.11
CA ILE A 37 -9.00 -7.72 8.53
C ILE A 37 -7.78 -7.12 7.82
N MET A 38 -7.89 -6.79 6.53
CA MET A 38 -6.81 -6.15 5.78
C MET A 38 -6.47 -4.74 6.31
N TYR A 39 -7.49 -4.00 6.77
CA TYR A 39 -7.29 -2.74 7.47
C TYR A 39 -6.54 -2.93 8.79
N TYR A 40 -6.95 -3.89 9.61
CA TYR A 40 -6.26 -4.19 10.88
C TYR A 40 -4.85 -4.71 10.67
N LEU A 41 -4.60 -5.45 9.59
CA LEU A 41 -3.25 -5.88 9.20
C LEU A 41 -2.38 -4.67 8.84
N TRP A 42 -2.90 -3.68 8.12
CA TRP A 42 -2.19 -2.44 7.86
C TRP A 42 -1.87 -1.70 9.17
N MET A 43 -2.84 -1.56 10.08
CA MET A 43 -2.60 -0.95 11.40
C MET A 43 -1.55 -1.71 12.21
N PHE A 44 -1.64 -3.03 12.25
CA PHE A 44 -0.70 -3.90 12.94
C PHE A 44 0.72 -3.72 12.41
N HIS A 45 0.87 -3.62 11.08
CA HIS A 45 2.14 -3.33 10.45
C HIS A 45 2.69 -1.95 10.86
N THR A 46 1.86 -0.90 10.85
CA THR A 46 2.26 0.45 11.29
C THR A 46 2.68 0.47 12.75
N VAL A 47 1.94 -0.19 13.65
CA VAL A 47 2.31 -0.31 15.07
C VAL A 47 3.63 -1.08 15.23
N THR A 48 3.83 -2.15 14.46
CA THR A 48 5.08 -2.92 14.49
C THR A 48 6.28 -2.07 14.05
N LEU A 49 6.13 -1.27 12.97
CA LEU A 49 7.15 -0.31 12.53
C LEU A 49 7.43 0.77 13.58
N PHE A 50 6.40 1.24 14.28
CA PHE A 50 6.56 2.19 15.38
C PHE A 50 7.34 1.57 16.56
N LEU A 51 6.98 0.36 16.98
CA LEU A 51 7.71 -0.38 18.02
C LEU A 51 9.16 -0.67 17.60
N ASN A 52 9.39 -0.92 16.31
CA ASN A 52 10.72 -1.13 15.74
C ASN A 52 11.64 0.08 15.92
N ILE A 53 11.11 1.32 15.94
CA ILE A 53 11.91 2.51 16.26
C ILE A 53 12.51 2.41 17.66
N PHE A 54 11.71 2.01 18.66
CA PHE A 54 12.20 1.82 20.03
C PHE A 54 13.17 0.64 20.13
N GLY A 55 12.91 -0.43 19.39
CA GLY A 55 13.83 -1.55 19.21
C GLY A 55 15.22 -1.11 18.75
N CYS A 56 15.26 -0.38 17.63
CA CYS A 56 16.50 0.13 17.04
C CYS A 56 17.15 1.23 17.90
N LEU A 57 16.37 2.05 18.61
CA LEU A 57 16.88 3.04 19.55
C LEU A 57 17.62 2.40 20.72
N ALA A 58 17.01 1.38 21.35
CA ALA A 58 17.67 0.68 22.44
C ALA A 58 18.92 -0.07 21.96
N TRP A 59 18.88 -0.60 20.73
CA TRP A 59 20.05 -1.23 20.12
C TRP A 59 21.19 -0.23 19.86
N PHE A 60 20.86 0.98 19.42
CA PHE A 60 21.80 2.08 19.26
C PHE A 60 22.39 2.56 20.61
N TYR A 61 21.59 2.56 21.67
CA TYR A 61 22.07 2.91 23.01
C TYR A 61 23.12 1.90 23.53
N VAL A 62 22.94 0.61 23.24
CA VAL A 62 23.91 -0.44 23.62
C VAL A 62 25.14 -0.43 22.71
N ASP A 63 24.97 -0.13 21.43
CA ASP A 63 26.05 -0.12 20.44
C ASP A 63 25.93 1.09 19.50
N ALA A 64 26.76 2.10 19.74
CA ALA A 64 26.76 3.35 18.97
C ALA A 64 27.01 3.15 17.46
N THR A 65 27.56 2.01 17.03
CA THR A 65 27.71 1.71 15.59
C THR A 65 26.37 1.44 14.89
N ARG A 66 25.28 1.30 15.65
CA ARG A 66 23.92 0.97 15.19
C ARG A 66 23.03 2.19 14.95
N GLY A 67 23.60 3.39 14.94
CA GLY A 67 22.85 4.62 14.63
C GLY A 67 22.16 4.58 13.26
N VAL A 68 22.76 3.87 12.29
CA VAL A 68 22.14 3.62 10.98
C VAL A 68 20.84 2.82 11.10
N ASP A 69 20.79 1.81 11.97
CA ASP A 69 19.58 1.01 12.18
C ASP A 69 18.46 1.89 12.77
N PHE A 70 18.79 2.76 13.73
CA PHE A 70 17.83 3.71 14.30
C PHE A 70 17.32 4.72 13.25
N GLY A 71 18.21 5.36 12.50
CA GLY A 71 17.79 6.32 11.45
C GLY A 71 16.92 5.67 10.37
N LEU A 72 17.30 4.47 9.90
CA LEU A 72 16.51 3.72 8.93
C LEU A 72 15.15 3.28 9.49
N SER A 73 15.05 2.90 10.77
CA SER A 73 13.77 2.53 11.37
C SER A 73 12.74 3.67 11.32
N ILE A 74 13.18 4.92 11.53
CA ILE A 74 12.34 6.11 11.42
C ILE A 74 11.96 6.35 9.96
N LEU A 75 12.93 6.29 9.05
CA LEU A 75 12.69 6.44 7.61
C LEU A 75 11.65 5.43 7.11
N TRP A 76 11.79 4.16 7.49
CA TRP A 76 10.86 3.10 7.11
C TRP A 76 9.48 3.30 7.70
N PHE A 77 9.37 3.71 8.96
CA PHE A 77 8.08 4.06 9.54
C PHE A 77 7.37 5.18 8.76
N LEU A 78 8.09 6.27 8.45
CA LEU A 78 7.55 7.42 7.74
C LEU A 78 7.24 7.15 6.26
N LEU A 79 8.03 6.31 5.59
CA LEU A 79 7.84 5.98 4.18
C LEU A 79 6.82 4.85 3.98
N PHE A 80 6.99 3.73 4.69
CA PHE A 80 6.17 2.54 4.46
C PHE A 80 4.77 2.69 5.01
N THR A 81 4.53 3.46 6.08
CA THR A 81 3.15 3.67 6.59
C THR A 81 2.22 4.33 5.56
N PRO A 82 2.53 5.51 4.99
CA PRO A 82 1.67 6.12 3.98
C PRO A 82 1.70 5.36 2.65
N CYS A 83 2.86 4.84 2.23
CA CYS A 83 2.99 4.07 0.99
C CYS A 83 2.13 2.79 1.04
N SER A 84 2.19 2.03 2.13
CA SER A 84 1.38 0.81 2.31
C SER A 84 -0.14 1.12 2.29
N PHE A 85 -0.54 2.23 2.92
CA PHE A 85 -1.94 2.65 2.91
C PHE A 85 -2.44 2.99 1.50
N VAL A 86 -1.66 3.80 0.77
CA VAL A 86 -2.04 4.31 -0.56
C VAL A 86 -1.89 3.25 -1.65
N CYS A 87 -0.84 2.43 -1.59
CA CYS A 87 -0.45 1.57 -2.69
C CYS A 87 -1.08 0.18 -2.63
N TRP A 88 -1.53 -0.30 -1.46
CA TRP A 88 -2.23 -1.59 -1.42
C TRP A 88 -3.56 -1.56 -0.68
N TYR A 89 -3.67 -0.92 0.49
CA TYR A 89 -4.95 -0.93 1.21
C TYR A 89 -6.05 -0.16 0.47
N ARG A 90 -5.71 1.01 -0.06
CA ARG A 90 -6.61 1.85 -0.86
C ARG A 90 -7.09 1.15 -2.14
N PRO A 91 -6.22 0.59 -2.99
CA PRO A 91 -6.62 -0.19 -4.15
C PRO A 91 -7.53 -1.36 -3.77
N LEU A 92 -7.21 -2.08 -2.68
CA LEU A 92 -8.04 -3.18 -2.19
C LEU A 92 -9.45 -2.73 -1.78
N TYR A 93 -9.54 -1.69 -0.95
CA TYR A 93 -10.82 -1.12 -0.52
C TYR A 93 -11.63 -0.66 -1.73
N GLY A 94 -10.97 0.03 -2.66
CA GLY A 94 -11.57 0.47 -3.91
C GLY A 94 -12.00 -0.68 -4.82
N ALA A 95 -11.28 -1.80 -4.83
CA ALA A 95 -11.60 -2.97 -5.64
C ALA A 95 -12.88 -3.63 -5.15
N PHE A 96 -13.02 -3.86 -3.85
CA PHE A 96 -14.22 -4.47 -3.26
C PHE A 96 -15.43 -3.52 -3.23
N ARG A 97 -15.21 -2.20 -3.14
CA ARG A 97 -16.29 -1.20 -3.18
C ARG A 97 -16.98 -1.12 -4.54
N SER A 98 -16.20 -1.17 -5.62
CA SER A 98 -16.71 -0.93 -6.98
C SER A 98 -16.59 -2.15 -7.90
N ASP A 99 -16.30 -3.33 -7.35
CA ASP A 99 -16.01 -4.58 -8.09
C ASP A 99 -15.06 -4.38 -9.29
N SER A 100 -14.00 -3.58 -9.08
CA SER A 100 -13.08 -3.18 -10.16
C SER A 100 -11.92 -4.17 -10.29
N SER A 101 -11.85 -4.82 -11.45
CA SER A 101 -10.81 -5.79 -11.80
C SER A 101 -9.44 -5.13 -11.93
N PHE A 102 -9.38 -3.90 -12.45
CA PHE A 102 -8.13 -3.15 -12.56
C PHE A 102 -7.51 -2.86 -11.19
N ARG A 103 -8.34 -2.47 -10.21
CA ARG A 103 -7.88 -2.21 -8.83
C ARG A 103 -7.41 -3.48 -8.13
N PHE A 104 -8.05 -4.62 -8.37
CA PHE A 104 -7.56 -5.92 -7.91
C PHE A 104 -6.16 -6.24 -8.48
N PHE A 105 -5.94 -6.01 -9.77
CA PHE A 105 -4.63 -6.23 -10.40
C PHE A 105 -3.52 -5.38 -9.78
N VAL A 106 -3.76 -4.07 -9.62
CA VAL A 106 -2.82 -3.15 -8.95
C VAL A 106 -2.54 -3.61 -7.51
N PHE A 107 -3.59 -4.00 -6.78
CA PHE A 107 -3.43 -4.55 -5.43
C PHE A 107 -2.49 -5.76 -5.42
N PHE A 108 -2.75 -6.79 -6.25
CA PHE A 108 -1.93 -8.02 -6.23
C PHE A 108 -0.47 -7.74 -6.59
N PHE A 109 -0.21 -6.91 -7.60
CA PHE A 109 1.14 -6.54 -8.01
C PHE A 109 1.91 -5.86 -6.87
N VAL A 110 1.33 -4.82 -6.26
CA VAL A 110 1.98 -4.09 -5.16
C VAL A 110 2.11 -4.98 -3.91
N TYR A 111 1.10 -5.79 -3.62
CA TYR A 111 1.07 -6.59 -2.39
C TYR A 111 2.11 -7.72 -2.38
N ILE A 112 2.53 -8.23 -3.55
CA ILE A 112 3.66 -9.17 -3.63
C ILE A 112 4.96 -8.49 -3.16
N CYS A 113 5.22 -7.26 -3.60
CA CYS A 113 6.38 -6.48 -3.12
C CYS A 113 6.26 -6.20 -1.62
N GLN A 114 5.08 -5.83 -1.13
CA GLN A 114 4.83 -5.62 0.30
C GLN A 114 5.08 -6.90 1.12
N PHE A 115 4.67 -8.06 0.62
CA PHE A 115 4.92 -9.34 1.28
C PHE A 115 6.42 -9.64 1.35
N ALA A 116 7.18 -9.38 0.28
CA ALA A 116 8.63 -9.48 0.31
C ALA A 116 9.25 -8.56 1.38
N VAL A 117 8.76 -7.32 1.51
CA VAL A 117 9.18 -6.40 2.59
C VAL A 117 8.91 -6.99 3.98
N HIS A 118 7.75 -7.60 4.22
CA HIS A 118 7.47 -8.26 5.51
C HIS A 118 8.45 -9.38 5.82
N VAL A 119 8.82 -10.20 4.83
CA VAL A 119 9.80 -11.27 5.00
C VAL A 119 11.19 -10.70 5.31
N LEU A 120 11.61 -9.66 4.60
CA LEU A 120 12.90 -8.99 4.83
C LEU A 120 12.96 -8.33 6.23
N GLN A 121 11.86 -7.72 6.67
CA GLN A 121 11.74 -7.15 8.03
C GLN A 121 11.81 -8.23 9.11
N ALA A 122 11.13 -9.36 8.91
CA ALA A 122 11.18 -10.50 9.83
C ALA A 122 12.58 -11.12 9.90
N ALA A 123 13.29 -11.23 8.76
CA ALA A 123 14.68 -11.70 8.74
C ALA A 123 15.61 -10.75 9.52
N GLY A 124 15.44 -9.44 9.33
CA GLY A 124 16.18 -8.42 10.08
C GLY A 124 17.65 -8.38 9.75
N PHE A 125 17.99 -8.15 8.47
CA PHE A 125 19.38 -7.95 8.07
C PHE A 125 20.04 -6.81 8.86
N GLN A 126 21.32 -6.97 9.14
CA GLN A 126 22.10 -5.96 9.86
C GLN A 126 22.18 -4.67 9.04
N ARG A 127 22.05 -3.51 9.69
CA ARG A 127 22.11 -2.18 9.04
C ARG A 127 20.97 -1.91 8.06
N TRP A 128 19.86 -2.63 8.19
CA TRP A 128 18.61 -2.37 7.44
C TRP A 128 17.56 -1.65 8.28
N GLY A 129 17.82 -1.39 9.56
CA GLY A 129 16.88 -0.69 10.44
C GLY A 129 15.66 -1.50 10.86
N ASN A 130 15.79 -2.83 10.90
CA ASN A 130 14.74 -3.73 11.37
C ASN A 130 15.26 -4.67 12.47
N CYS A 131 14.52 -4.74 13.57
CA CYS A 131 14.71 -5.69 14.66
C CYS A 131 14.10 -7.06 14.33
N GLY A 132 14.50 -7.65 13.19
CA GLY A 132 14.13 -9.03 12.86
C GLY A 132 15.02 -10.05 13.56
N TRP A 133 14.83 -11.33 13.23
CA TRP A 133 15.45 -12.46 13.93
C TRP A 133 16.97 -12.36 14.00
N ILE A 134 17.66 -12.09 12.89
CA ILE A 134 19.13 -11.99 12.85
C ILE A 134 19.64 -10.87 13.77
N SER A 135 19.03 -9.68 13.68
CA SER A 135 19.35 -8.55 14.56
C SER A 135 19.07 -8.85 16.03
N SER A 136 17.95 -9.49 16.34
CA SER A 136 17.55 -9.78 17.73
C SER A 136 18.47 -10.79 18.42
N LEU A 137 18.93 -11.82 17.69
CA LEU A 137 19.88 -12.82 18.19
C LEU A 137 21.27 -12.20 18.42
N THR A 138 21.70 -11.28 17.54
CA THR A 138 22.89 -10.44 17.79
C THR A 138 22.70 -9.58 19.04
N GLY A 139 21.46 -9.07 19.21
CA GLY A 139 20.95 -8.39 20.39
C GLY A 139 21.29 -9.07 21.70
N LEU A 140 20.84 -10.32 21.82
CA LEU A 140 20.98 -11.15 23.03
C LEU A 140 22.43 -11.34 23.45
N ASN A 141 23.37 -11.44 22.50
CA ASN A 141 24.79 -11.63 22.80
C ASN A 141 25.47 -10.38 23.39
N LYS A 142 24.87 -9.19 23.23
CA LYS A 142 25.40 -7.95 23.81
C LYS A 142 24.61 -7.46 25.02
N SER A 143 23.28 -7.54 24.96
CA SER A 143 22.40 -7.10 26.04
C SER A 143 21.11 -7.92 26.02
N ILE A 144 20.93 -8.75 27.04
CA ILE A 144 19.75 -9.63 27.17
C ILE A 144 18.44 -8.82 27.12
N PRO A 145 18.27 -7.71 27.88
CA PRO A 145 17.03 -6.94 27.84
C PRO A 145 16.69 -6.40 26.44
N VAL A 146 17.69 -5.88 25.73
CA VAL A 146 17.48 -5.33 24.38
C VAL A 146 17.21 -6.45 23.38
N GLY A 147 17.93 -7.57 23.47
CA GLY A 147 17.68 -8.75 22.65
C GLY A 147 16.26 -9.30 22.81
N ILE A 148 15.74 -9.39 24.04
CA ILE A 148 14.36 -9.83 24.30
C ILE A 148 13.35 -8.89 23.64
N MET A 149 13.52 -7.57 23.80
CA MET A 149 12.64 -6.59 23.15
C MET A 149 12.67 -6.71 21.62
N MET A 150 13.86 -6.90 21.05
CA MET A 150 14.02 -7.12 19.60
C MET A 150 13.38 -8.44 19.14
N ILE A 151 13.41 -9.51 19.95
CA ILE A 151 12.73 -10.78 19.63
C ILE A 151 11.21 -10.58 19.58
N ILE A 152 10.64 -9.80 20.50
CA ILE A 152 9.21 -9.49 20.47
C ILE A 152 8.86 -8.78 19.16
N ILE A 153 9.68 -7.81 18.74
CA ILE A 153 9.48 -7.10 17.46
C ILE A 153 9.65 -8.05 16.26
N ALA A 154 10.64 -8.94 16.27
CA ALA A 154 10.84 -9.95 15.24
C ALA A 154 9.62 -10.90 15.11
N ALA A 155 9.04 -11.29 16.25
CA ALA A 155 7.83 -12.09 16.29
C ALA A 155 6.62 -11.33 15.71
N LEU A 156 6.48 -10.03 15.98
CA LEU A 156 5.43 -9.18 15.39
C LEU A 156 5.60 -9.03 13.86
N PHE A 157 6.83 -8.86 13.37
CA PHE A 157 7.09 -8.86 11.93
C PHE A 157 6.78 -10.21 11.28
N THR A 158 7.11 -11.31 11.96
CA THR A 158 6.78 -12.66 11.51
C THR A 158 5.27 -12.88 11.46
N ALA A 159 4.54 -12.47 12.50
CA ALA A 159 3.08 -12.50 12.54
C ALA A 159 2.48 -11.67 11.39
N SER A 160 3.06 -10.49 11.11
CA SER A 160 2.65 -9.66 9.97
C SER A 160 2.80 -10.42 8.66
N ALA A 161 3.95 -11.07 8.42
CA ALA A 161 4.18 -11.86 7.21
C ALA A 161 3.21 -13.04 7.07
N VAL A 162 2.96 -13.78 8.16
CA VAL A 162 2.04 -14.93 8.16
C VAL A 162 0.61 -14.48 7.87
N ILE A 163 0.12 -13.45 8.56
CA ILE A 163 -1.24 -12.92 8.35
C ILE A 163 -1.36 -12.36 6.93
N SER A 164 -0.34 -11.66 6.43
CA SER A 164 -0.29 -11.17 5.04
C SER A 164 -0.43 -12.30 4.02
N LEU A 165 0.27 -13.43 4.22
CA LEU A 165 0.18 -14.58 3.32
C LEU A 165 -1.22 -15.20 3.32
N VAL A 166 -1.80 -15.43 4.50
CA VAL A 166 -3.16 -15.97 4.65
C VAL A 166 -4.18 -15.07 3.98
N MET A 167 -4.06 -13.76 4.21
CA MET A 167 -4.99 -12.79 3.63
C MET A 167 -4.80 -12.61 2.12
N PHE A 168 -3.57 -12.68 1.61
CA PHE A 168 -3.30 -12.70 0.18
C PHE A 168 -4.02 -13.87 -0.51
N LYS A 169 -3.89 -15.09 0.04
CA LYS A 169 -4.60 -16.28 -0.48
C LYS A 169 -6.11 -16.09 -0.41
N LYS A 170 -6.63 -15.52 0.67
CA LYS A 170 -8.06 -15.26 0.85
C LYS A 170 -8.60 -14.24 -0.15
N VAL A 171 -7.92 -13.11 -0.33
CA VAL A 171 -8.31 -12.08 -1.31
C VAL A 171 -8.22 -12.63 -2.73
N HIS A 172 -7.20 -13.40 -3.05
CA HIS A 172 -7.08 -14.08 -4.34
C HIS A 172 -8.22 -15.09 -4.58
N GLY A 173 -8.63 -15.83 -3.54
CA GLY A 173 -9.80 -16.70 -3.60
C GLY A 173 -11.08 -15.92 -3.91
N LEU A 174 -11.31 -14.81 -3.20
CA LEU A 174 -12.48 -13.94 -3.43
C LEU A 174 -12.45 -13.29 -4.81
N TYR A 175 -11.28 -12.89 -5.30
CA TYR A 175 -11.10 -12.37 -6.66
C TYR A 175 -11.50 -13.39 -7.74
N ARG A 176 -11.32 -14.69 -7.49
CA ARG A 176 -11.78 -15.74 -8.42
C ARG A 176 -13.30 -15.97 -8.37
N THR A 177 -13.95 -15.54 -7.29
CA THR A 177 -15.42 -15.64 -7.14
C THR A 177 -16.13 -14.40 -7.65
N THR A 178 -15.50 -13.23 -7.57
CA THR A 178 -15.93 -12.06 -8.35
C THR A 178 -15.63 -12.38 -9.81
N GLY A 179 -16.53 -12.08 -10.75
CA GLY A 179 -16.31 -12.31 -12.19
C GLY A 179 -15.21 -11.42 -12.79
N ALA A 180 -14.18 -11.08 -12.01
CA ALA A 180 -13.07 -10.23 -12.36
C ALA A 180 -12.08 -11.03 -13.21
N SER A 181 -11.76 -10.50 -14.39
CA SER A 181 -10.79 -11.09 -15.32
C SER A 181 -9.80 -10.04 -15.79
N PHE A 182 -8.73 -10.50 -16.44
CA PHE A 182 -7.77 -9.60 -17.09
C PHE A 182 -8.42 -8.83 -18.25
N GLU A 183 -9.30 -9.46 -19.04
CA GLU A 183 -10.03 -8.73 -20.10
C GLU A 183 -10.94 -7.65 -19.51
N LYS A 184 -11.65 -7.94 -18.41
CA LYS A 184 -12.47 -6.94 -17.70
C LYS A 184 -11.59 -5.79 -17.18
N ALA A 185 -10.39 -6.09 -16.67
CA ALA A 185 -9.44 -5.06 -16.26
C ALA A 185 -8.94 -4.20 -17.43
N GLN A 186 -8.69 -4.79 -18.60
CA GLN A 186 -8.29 -4.06 -19.82
C GLN A 186 -9.43 -3.16 -20.32
N GLN A 187 -10.68 -3.64 -20.28
CA GLN A 187 -11.86 -2.85 -20.63
C GLN A 187 -12.05 -1.70 -19.63
N GLU A 188 -12.00 -1.97 -18.32
CA GLU A 188 -12.08 -0.93 -17.27
C GLU A 188 -10.99 0.14 -17.42
N PHE A 189 -9.76 -0.27 -17.75
CA PHE A 189 -8.66 0.65 -18.00
C PHE A 189 -8.88 1.47 -19.28
N ALA A 190 -9.26 0.83 -20.39
CA ALA A 190 -9.52 1.51 -21.66
C ALA A 190 -10.67 2.52 -21.53
N THR A 191 -11.79 2.12 -20.92
CA THR A 191 -12.91 3.01 -20.63
C THR A 191 -12.52 4.12 -19.65
N GLY A 192 -11.71 3.82 -18.64
CA GLY A 192 -11.18 4.81 -17.69
C GLY A 192 -10.28 5.87 -18.35
N VAL A 193 -9.41 5.45 -19.27
CA VAL A 193 -8.57 6.36 -20.06
C VAL A 193 -9.41 7.17 -21.05
N MET A 194 -10.38 6.54 -21.73
CA MET A 194 -11.25 7.24 -22.69
C MET A 194 -12.26 8.18 -22.03
N SER A 195 -12.71 7.91 -20.81
CA SER A 195 -13.62 8.78 -20.05
C SER A 195 -12.91 9.95 -19.36
N ASN A 196 -11.57 9.97 -19.36
CA ASN A 196 -10.80 11.03 -18.74
C ASN A 196 -10.89 12.31 -19.58
N LYS A 197 -11.46 13.38 -19.02
CA LYS A 197 -11.61 14.68 -19.68
C LYS A 197 -10.30 15.22 -20.25
N THR A 198 -9.17 15.00 -19.58
CA THR A 198 -7.85 15.45 -20.09
C THR A 198 -7.44 14.68 -21.35
N VAL A 199 -7.70 13.38 -21.39
CA VAL A 199 -7.43 12.54 -22.58
C VAL A 199 -8.41 12.88 -23.70
N GLN A 200 -9.68 13.11 -23.36
CA GLN A 200 -10.68 13.58 -24.33
C GLN A 200 -10.31 14.94 -24.92
N THR A 201 -9.87 15.89 -24.10
CA THR A 201 -9.41 17.20 -24.56
C THR A 201 -8.13 17.10 -25.39
N ALA A 202 -7.16 16.27 -24.98
CA ALA A 202 -5.94 16.05 -25.75
C ALA A 202 -6.22 15.38 -27.10
N ALA A 203 -7.09 14.37 -27.13
CA ALA A 203 -7.52 13.69 -28.34
C ALA A 203 -8.35 14.61 -29.25
N ALA A 204 -9.27 15.41 -28.69
CA ALA A 204 -10.05 16.39 -29.42
C ALA A 204 -9.15 17.48 -30.04
N ASN A 205 -8.15 17.96 -29.29
CA ASN A 205 -7.18 18.92 -29.78
C ASN A 205 -6.34 18.32 -30.92
N ALA A 206 -5.80 17.10 -30.75
CA ALA A 206 -5.04 16.42 -31.79
C ALA A 206 -5.87 16.14 -33.06
N ALA A 207 -7.13 15.72 -32.90
CA ALA A 207 -8.06 15.51 -34.00
C ALA A 207 -8.38 16.82 -34.73
N SER A 208 -8.58 17.93 -34.00
CA SER A 208 -8.80 19.24 -34.59
C SER A 208 -7.58 19.73 -35.39
N THR A 209 -6.36 19.51 -34.88
CA THR A 209 -5.12 19.84 -35.58
C THR A 209 -4.96 19.01 -36.86
N ALA A 210 -5.21 17.70 -36.79
CA ALA A 210 -5.15 16.81 -37.96
C ALA A 210 -6.21 17.16 -39.02
N ALA A 211 -7.45 17.46 -38.61
CA ALA A 211 -8.51 17.90 -39.51
C ALA A 211 -8.18 19.23 -40.20
N THR A 212 -7.62 20.19 -39.45
CA THR A 212 -7.18 21.48 -40.01
C THR A 212 -6.04 21.29 -41.01
N SER A 213 -5.11 20.38 -40.72
CA SER A 213 -3.99 20.03 -41.60
C SER A 213 -4.47 19.36 -42.89
N ALA A 214 -5.42 18.41 -42.77
CA ALA A 214 -6.02 17.72 -43.91
C ALA A 214 -6.86 18.67 -44.78
N ALA A 215 -7.62 19.58 -44.17
CA ALA A 215 -8.37 20.61 -44.89
C ALA A 215 -7.42 21.57 -45.64
N GLN A 216 -6.33 22.03 -45.00
CA GLN A 216 -5.33 22.86 -45.66
C GLN A 216 -4.65 22.15 -46.85
N ASN A 217 -4.40 20.84 -46.73
CA ASN A 217 -3.84 20.03 -47.82
C ASN A 217 -4.86 19.80 -48.96
N ALA A 218 -6.13 19.54 -48.65
CA ALA A 218 -7.19 19.41 -49.64
C ALA A 218 -7.44 20.72 -50.41
N PHE A 219 -7.40 21.86 -49.72
CA PHE A 219 -7.53 23.18 -50.35
C PHE A 219 -6.31 23.57 -51.21
N LYS A 220 -5.11 23.02 -50.93
CA LYS A 220 -3.94 23.17 -51.81
C LYS A 220 -4.00 22.25 -53.04
N GLY A 221 -4.58 21.06 -52.93
CA GLY A 221 -4.72 20.10 -54.04
C GLY A 221 -5.69 20.54 -55.14
N ASN A 222 -6.67 21.40 -54.83
CA ASN A 222 -7.68 21.89 -55.77
C ASN A 222 -7.28 23.19 -56.53
N ARG A 223 -6.01 23.62 -56.43
CA ARG A 223 -5.46 24.82 -57.09
C ARG A 223 -4.35 24.52 -58.13
N MET A 224 -4.22 23.27 -58.57
CA MET A 224 -3.47 22.88 -59.77
C MET A 224 -4.46 22.45 -60.86
#